data_AF-A0A1K1QRX5-F1
#
_entry.id   AF-A0A1K1QRX5-F1
#
_cell.length_a   1.000
_cell.length_b   1.000
_cell.length_c   1.000
_cell.angle_alpha   90.00
_cell.angle_beta   90.00
_cell.angle_gamma   90.00
#
_symmetry.space_group_name_H-M   'P 1'
#
loop_
_entity.id
_entity.type
_entity.pdbx_description
1 polymer ?
#
loop_
_entity_poly.entity_id
_entity_poly.type
_entity_poly.pdbx_seq_one_letter_code
_entity_poly.pdbx_strand_id
1 'polypeptide(L)'
;MSLHFTLEIEEGIPVSSLFRLAEALGGVKSDDHIWFEASGTNLFIEDARGNLVVGAEEPSLTWRVGARCYAFIRPSTYDDGWRDLERFVRSLAEHFSQRFVLSFEYSSIFAVRDESGLHFLKSGLAT
;
A
#
# COMPACT_ATOMS: atom_id res chain seq x y z
N MET A 1 -15.52 -12.87 -2.00
CA MET A 1 -14.32 -12.64 -2.84
C MET A 1 -13.90 -11.20 -2.66
N SER A 2 -12.62 -10.93 -2.42
CA SER A 2 -12.03 -9.59 -2.27
C SER A 2 -10.93 -9.42 -3.30
N LEU A 3 -10.73 -8.19 -3.75
CA LEU A 3 -9.58 -7.79 -4.55
C LEU A 3 -8.40 -7.51 -3.61
N HIS A 4 -7.21 -7.92 -4.01
CA HIS A 4 -6.03 -7.87 -3.17
C HIS A 4 -4.92 -7.05 -3.83
N PHE A 5 -4.50 -5.99 -3.13
CA PHE A 5 -3.37 -5.17 -3.54
C PHE A 5 -2.24 -5.30 -2.53
N THR A 6 -1.02 -5.39 -3.05
CA THR A 6 0.21 -5.43 -2.26
C THR A 6 0.97 -4.14 -2.45
N LEU A 7 1.34 -3.52 -1.34
CA LEU A 7 2.26 -2.40 -1.28
C LEU A 7 3.58 -2.88 -0.67
N GLU A 8 4.66 -2.87 -1.45
CA GLU A 8 6.00 -3.22 -0.99
C GLU A 8 6.83 -1.96 -0.77
N ILE A 9 7.23 -1.71 0.47
CA ILE A 9 7.86 -0.46 0.91
C ILE A 9 9.32 -0.70 1.24
N GLU A 10 10.20 0.17 0.75
CA GLU A 10 11.62 0.16 1.05
C GLU A 10 11.90 0.24 2.56
N GLU A 11 12.95 -0.43 3.00
CA GLU A 11 13.42 -0.39 4.38
C GLU A 11 13.67 1.04 4.89
N GLY A 12 13.33 1.27 6.16
CA GLY A 12 13.60 2.54 6.85
C GLY A 12 12.38 3.15 7.55
N ILE A 13 11.16 2.67 7.27
CA ILE A 13 9.95 3.09 7.97
C ILE A 13 9.58 2.06 9.04
N PRO A 14 9.47 2.45 10.33
CA PRO A 14 8.93 1.58 11.36
C PRO A 14 7.47 1.22 11.06
N VAL A 15 7.09 -0.05 11.19
CA VAL A 15 5.70 -0.52 10.99
C VAL A 15 4.69 0.28 11.83
N SER A 16 5.04 0.64 13.06
CA SER A 16 4.21 1.48 13.93
C SER A 16 3.92 2.87 13.34
N SER A 17 4.78 3.41 12.48
CA SER A 17 4.55 4.67 11.78
C SER A 17 3.56 4.49 10.62
N LEU A 18 3.54 3.33 9.96
CA LEU A 18 2.55 3.00 8.93
C LEU A 18 1.14 2.84 9.53
N PHE A 19 1.03 2.17 10.69
CA PHE A 19 -0.22 2.11 11.45
C PHE A 19 -0.72 3.52 11.80
N ARG A 20 0.14 4.36 12.38
CA ARG A 20 -0.22 5.74 12.74
C ARG A 20 -0.64 6.58 11.54
N LEU A 21 0.00 6.40 10.39
CA LEU A 21 -0.38 7.07 9.15
C LEU A 21 -1.81 6.67 8.73
N ALA A 22 -2.11 5.37 8.75
CA ALA A 22 -3.43 4.88 8.40
C ALA A 22 -4.52 5.32 9.42
N GLU A 23 -4.19 5.35 10.71
CA GLU A 23 -5.06 5.89 11.76
C GLU A 23 -5.37 7.38 11.54
N ALA A 24 -4.37 8.18 11.17
CA ALA A 24 -4.55 9.60 10.86
C ALA A 24 -5.48 9.85 9.65
N LEU A 25 -5.64 8.85 8.78
CA LEU A 25 -6.56 8.88 7.64
C LEU A 25 -7.97 8.35 7.99
N GLY A 26 -8.25 8.09 9.28
CA GLY A 26 -9.54 7.61 9.75
C GLY A 26 -9.66 6.08 9.81
N GLY A 27 -8.56 5.35 9.61
CA GLY A 27 -8.53 3.92 9.83
C GLY A 27 -8.59 3.57 11.32
N VAL A 28 -9.30 2.50 11.66
CA VAL A 28 -9.36 1.98 13.03
C VAL A 28 -8.37 0.83 13.15
N LYS A 29 -7.41 0.96 14.07
CA LYS A 29 -6.43 -0.09 14.33
C LYS A 29 -7.06 -1.25 15.11
N SER A 30 -6.83 -2.45 14.60
CA SER A 30 -6.95 -3.73 15.28
C SER A 30 -5.56 -4.38 15.35
N ASP A 31 -5.40 -5.46 16.14
CA ASP A 31 -4.11 -6.05 16.51
C ASP A 31 -3.06 -6.10 15.38
N ASP A 32 -3.45 -6.55 14.19
CA ASP A 32 -2.59 -6.77 13.01
C ASP A 32 -2.99 -6.02 11.73
N HIS A 33 -4.06 -5.20 11.78
CA HIS A 33 -4.58 -4.50 10.61
C HIS A 33 -5.25 -3.17 10.94
N ILE A 34 -5.46 -2.38 9.90
CA ILE A 34 -6.29 -1.18 9.93
C ILE A 34 -7.57 -1.47 9.16
N TRP A 35 -8.71 -1.11 9.75
CA TRP A 35 -10.00 -1.19 9.10
C TRP A 35 -10.54 0.21 8.78
N PHE A 36 -10.85 0.45 7.51
CA PHE A 36 -11.56 1.64 7.06
C PHE A 36 -13.04 1.34 7.00
N GLU A 37 -13.79 1.80 8.01
CA GLU A 37 -15.21 1.44 8.20
C GLU A 37 -16.09 1.82 7.00
N ALA A 38 -15.91 3.03 6.45
CA ALA A 38 -16.72 3.54 5.36
C ALA A 38 -16.61 2.70 4.07
N SER A 39 -15.41 2.26 3.70
CA SER A 39 -15.18 1.43 2.51
C SER A 39 -15.23 -0.07 2.79
N GLY A 40 -15.13 -0.48 4.06
CA GLY A 40 -14.97 -1.87 4.47
C GLY A 40 -13.58 -2.46 4.11
N THR A 41 -12.60 -1.61 3.83
CA THR A 41 -11.24 -2.02 3.43
C THR A 41 -10.42 -2.44 4.64
N ASN A 42 -9.72 -3.57 4.52
CA ASN A 42 -8.74 -3.99 5.51
C ASN A 42 -7.34 -3.79 4.95
N LEU A 43 -6.46 -3.16 5.72
CA LEU A 43 -5.05 -2.96 5.42
C LEU A 43 -4.21 -3.68 6.47
N PHE A 44 -3.69 -4.85 6.14
CA PHE A 44 -2.73 -5.57 6.98
C PHE A 44 -1.34 -4.99 6.74
N ILE A 45 -0.55 -4.83 7.80
CA ILE A 45 0.80 -4.25 7.71
C ILE A 45 1.76 -5.20 8.40
N GLU A 46 2.66 -5.81 7.64
CA GLU A 46 3.68 -6.73 8.15
C GLU A 46 5.07 -6.10 8.13
N ASP A 47 5.86 -6.45 9.13
CA ASP A 47 7.30 -6.23 9.12
C ASP A 47 7.94 -7.25 8.17
N ALA A 48 8.59 -6.75 7.14
CA ALA A 48 9.23 -7.56 6.11
C ALA A 48 10.77 -7.42 6.12
N ARG A 49 11.33 -6.79 7.17
CA ARG A 49 12.78 -6.58 7.29
C ARG A 49 13.54 -7.91 7.19
N GLY A 50 14.51 -7.96 6.28
CA GLY A 50 15.28 -9.17 5.97
C GLY A 50 15.86 -9.15 4.57
N ASN A 51 16.18 -10.32 3.99
CA ASN A 51 16.68 -10.47 2.62
C ASN A 51 15.55 -10.52 1.57
N LEU A 52 14.40 -9.89 1.84
CA LEU A 52 13.31 -9.78 0.88
C LEU A 52 13.57 -8.59 -0.05
N VAL A 53 13.66 -8.90 -1.34
CA VAL A 53 13.62 -7.90 -2.42
C VAL A 53 12.18 -7.73 -2.89
N VAL A 54 11.91 -6.64 -3.61
CA VAL A 54 10.62 -6.40 -4.26
C VAL A 54 10.19 -7.64 -5.05
N GLY A 55 8.97 -8.12 -4.79
CA GLY A 55 8.37 -9.26 -5.47
C GLY A 55 7.50 -8.89 -6.66
N ALA A 56 7.09 -7.61 -6.77
CA ALA A 56 6.37 -7.11 -7.93
C ALA A 56 7.15 -7.37 -9.23
N GLU A 57 6.46 -7.81 -10.28
CA GLU A 57 7.04 -8.24 -11.57
C GLU A 57 7.51 -7.04 -12.42
N GLU A 58 8.37 -6.20 -11.87
CA GLU A 58 9.00 -5.07 -12.57
C GLU A 58 10.51 -5.14 -12.37
N PRO A 59 11.27 -5.55 -13.41
CA PRO A 59 12.69 -5.85 -13.31
C PRO A 59 13.58 -4.70 -12.83
N SER A 60 13.09 -3.45 -12.93
CA SER A 60 13.82 -2.26 -12.51
C SER A 60 13.80 -2.02 -10.99
N LEU A 61 12.89 -2.67 -10.25
CA LEU A 61 12.75 -2.48 -8.80
C LEU A 61 13.69 -3.41 -8.04
N THR A 62 14.67 -2.83 -7.34
CA THR A 62 15.79 -3.59 -6.75
C THR A 62 16.03 -3.32 -5.27
N TRP A 63 15.10 -2.63 -4.60
CA TRP A 63 15.27 -2.28 -3.19
C TRP A 63 14.91 -3.42 -2.24
N ARG A 64 15.43 -3.33 -1.01
CA ARG A 64 15.07 -4.21 0.10
C ARG A 64 13.73 -3.77 0.67
N VAL A 65 12.81 -4.71 0.84
CA VAL A 65 11.50 -4.44 1.41
C VAL A 65 11.62 -4.46 2.94
N GLY A 66 11.20 -3.38 3.60
CA GLY A 66 11.13 -3.31 5.06
C GLY A 66 9.73 -3.53 5.61
N ALA A 67 8.70 -3.24 4.82
CA ALA A 67 7.31 -3.49 5.18
C ALA A 67 6.49 -3.87 3.96
N ARG A 68 5.49 -4.72 4.17
CA ARG A 68 4.44 -4.98 3.18
C ARG A 68 3.09 -4.62 3.74
N CYS A 69 2.26 -4.02 2.90
CA CYS A 69 0.87 -3.81 3.22
C CYS A 69 -0.02 -4.58 2.25
N TYR A 70 -1.03 -5.24 2.79
CA TYR A 70 -2.01 -5.99 2.02
C TYR A 70 -3.38 -5.35 2.18
N ALA A 71 -3.88 -4.76 1.10
CA ALA A 71 -5.19 -4.13 1.07
C ALA A 71 -6.22 -5.08 0.47
N PHE A 72 -7.24 -5.42 1.25
CA PHE A 72 -8.36 -6.25 0.85
C PHE A 72 -9.59 -5.38 0.65
N ILE A 73 -9.99 -5.23 -0.60
CA ILE A 73 -11.13 -4.38 -1.02
C ILE A 73 -12.26 -5.27 -1.51
N ARG A 74 -13.49 -5.00 -1.08
CA ARG A 74 -14.67 -5.74 -1.57
C ARG A 74 -15.09 -5.20 -2.94
N PRO A 75 -15.47 -6.05 -3.91
CA PRO A 75 -15.96 -5.57 -5.21
C PRO A 75 -17.15 -4.61 -5.12
N SER A 76 -18.03 -4.82 -4.14
CA SER A 76 -19.21 -3.96 -3.91
C SER A 76 -18.90 -2.55 -3.42
N THR A 77 -17.70 -2.32 -2.87
CA THR A 77 -17.25 -1.02 -2.33
C THR A 77 -15.91 -0.62 -2.94
N TYR A 78 -15.64 -1.10 -4.16
CA TYR A 78 -14.32 -1.03 -4.76
C TYR A 78 -13.82 0.41 -4.94
N ASP A 79 -14.66 1.32 -5.45
CA ASP A 79 -14.27 2.71 -5.66
C ASP A 79 -13.90 3.41 -4.34
N ASP A 80 -14.63 3.14 -3.26
CA ASP A 80 -14.36 3.72 -1.94
C ASP A 80 -13.10 3.12 -1.33
N GLY A 81 -12.91 1.80 -1.44
CA GLY A 81 -11.70 1.14 -0.98
C GLY A 81 -10.46 1.56 -1.76
N TRP A 82 -10.60 1.79 -3.07
CA TRP A 82 -9.55 2.34 -3.90
C TRP A 82 -9.19 3.76 -3.45
N ARG A 83 -10.17 4.62 -3.16
CA ARG A 83 -9.92 5.97 -2.66
C ARG A 83 -9.16 5.97 -1.34
N ASP A 84 -9.50 5.06 -0.42
CA ASP A 84 -8.76 4.93 0.85
C ASP A 84 -7.32 4.45 0.64
N LEU A 85 -7.12 3.44 -0.21
CA LEU A 85 -5.79 2.96 -0.57
C LEU A 85 -4.96 4.03 -1.28
N GLU A 86 -5.56 4.77 -2.21
CA GLU A 86 -4.92 5.88 -2.92
C GLU A 86 -4.51 6.99 -1.94
N ARG A 87 -5.40 7.36 -1.01
CA ARG A 87 -5.11 8.33 0.05
C ARG A 87 -3.95 7.88 0.93
N PHE A 88 -3.94 6.61 1.33
CA PHE A 88 -2.84 6.04 2.11
C PHE A 88 -1.51 6.13 1.36
N VAL A 89 -1.49 5.73 0.09
CA VAL A 89 -0.30 5.77 -0.78
C VAL A 89 0.21 7.20 -1.00
N ARG A 90 -0.69 8.17 -1.22
CA ARG A 90 -0.32 9.59 -1.35
C ARG A 90 0.26 10.11 -0.04
N SER A 91 -0.41 9.84 1.08
CA SER A 91 0.06 10.29 2.39
C SER A 91 1.41 9.65 2.75
N LEU A 92 1.64 8.40 2.36
CA LEU A 92 2.92 7.73 2.52
C LEU A 92 4.04 8.47 1.77
N ALA A 93 3.80 8.86 0.52
CA ALA A 93 4.78 9.61 -0.28
C ALA A 93 5.04 11.03 0.25
N GLU A 94 4.05 11.66 0.89
CA GLU A 94 4.17 12.98 1.50
C GLU A 94 5.02 12.95 2.79
N HIS A 95 4.90 11.90 3.59
CA HIS A 95 5.55 11.81 4.90
C HIS A 95 6.90 11.10 4.87
N PHE A 96 7.15 10.29 3.84
CA PHE A 96 8.33 9.42 3.79
C PHE A 96 9.03 9.48 2.42
N SER A 97 10.36 9.39 2.47
CA SER A 97 11.21 9.42 1.27
C SER A 97 11.46 8.04 0.66
N GLN A 98 11.13 6.97 1.38
CA GLN A 98 11.32 5.59 0.95
C GLN A 98 10.57 5.27 -0.33
N ARG A 99 11.20 4.47 -1.19
CA ARG A 99 10.60 3.93 -2.41
C ARG A 99 9.52 2.92 -2.06
N PHE A 100 8.52 2.78 -2.92
CA PHE A 100 7.53 1.73 -2.79
C PHE A 100 6.86 1.41 -4.13
N VAL A 101 6.23 0.24 -4.20
CA VAL A 101 5.41 -0.18 -5.34
C VAL A 101 4.08 -0.71 -4.86
N LEU A 102 2.99 -0.23 -5.47
CA LEU A 102 1.65 -0.77 -5.33
C LEU A 102 1.33 -1.65 -6.53
N SER A 103 0.98 -2.90 -6.28
CA SER A 103 0.61 -3.87 -7.30
C SER A 103 -0.69 -4.59 -6.94
N PHE A 104 -1.39 -5.07 -7.96
CA PHE A 104 -2.44 -6.07 -7.83
C PHE A 104 -1.82 -7.44 -8.10
N GLU A 105 -1.88 -8.33 -7.11
CA GLU A 105 -1.33 -9.69 -7.18
C GLU A 105 0.12 -9.77 -7.71
N TYR A 106 0.97 -8.79 -7.34
CA TYR A 106 2.38 -8.66 -7.78
C TYR A 106 2.63 -8.46 -9.29
N SER A 107 1.66 -8.72 -10.16
CA SER A 107 1.81 -8.64 -11.61
C SER A 107 1.44 -7.27 -12.19
N SER A 108 0.37 -6.67 -11.69
CA SER A 108 -0.16 -5.42 -12.23
C SER A 108 0.22 -4.24 -11.36
N ILE A 109 1.22 -3.47 -11.77
CA ILE A 109 1.62 -2.25 -11.06
C ILE A 109 0.61 -1.12 -11.29
N PHE A 110 0.18 -0.51 -10.18
CA PHE A 110 -0.72 0.64 -10.15
C PHE A 110 -0.01 1.93 -9.79
N ALA A 111 0.96 1.88 -8.87
CA ALA A 111 1.73 3.05 -8.49
C ALA A 111 3.17 2.66 -8.12
N VAL A 112 4.09 3.57 -8.41
CA VAL A 112 5.50 3.47 -8.00
C VAL A 112 5.90 4.80 -7.42
N ARG A 113 6.56 4.76 -6.26
CA ARG A 113 7.34 5.89 -5.77
C ARG A 113 8.82 5.57 -5.95
N ASP A 114 9.48 6.38 -6.77
CA ASP A 114 10.92 6.30 -7.01
C ASP A 114 11.61 7.64 -6.71
N GLU A 115 12.84 7.82 -7.19
CA GLU A 115 13.63 9.05 -7.00
C GLU A 115 12.99 10.30 -7.63
N SER A 116 12.14 10.12 -8.64
CA SER A 116 11.42 11.20 -9.33
C SER A 116 10.06 11.52 -8.71
N GLY A 117 9.65 10.78 -7.67
CA GLY A 117 8.41 11.00 -6.93
C GLY A 117 7.41 9.85 -7.06
N LEU A 118 6.16 10.12 -6.69
CA LEU A 118 5.04 9.17 -6.77
C LEU A 118 4.35 9.28 -8.14
N HIS A 119 4.26 8.15 -8.84
CA HIS A 119 3.58 8.01 -10.13
C HIS A 119 2.49 6.96 -10.05
N PHE A 120 1.28 7.32 -10.47
CA PHE A 120 0.20 6.36 -10.70
C PHE A 120 0.20 5.96 -12.17
N LEU A 121 0.42 4.66 -12.43
CA LEU A 121 0.48 4.09 -13.78
C LEU A 121 -0.89 3.63 -14.29
N LYS A 122 -1.81 3.32 -13.36
CA LYS A 122 -3.18 2.91 -13.65
C LYS A 122 -4.15 3.64 -12.73
N SER A 123 -5.31 4.03 -13.26
CA SER A 123 -6.45 4.43 -12.43
C SER A 123 -7.12 3.17 -11.90
N GLY A 124 -7.40 3.15 -10.60
CA GLY A 124 -8.26 2.12 -10.02
C GLY A 124 -9.74 2.41 -10.18
N LEU A 125 -10.16 3.62 -10.58
CA LEU A 125 -11.58 3.95 -10.76
C LEU A 125 -12.07 3.56 -12.15
N ALA A 126 -13.29 3.01 -12.23
CA ALA A 126 -13.99 2.88 -13.50
C ALA A 126 -14.37 4.29 -14.02
N THR A 127 -13.83 4.67 -15.17
CA THR A 127 -14.21 5.88 -15.92
C THR A 127 -15.53 5.69 -16.65
#